data_AF-A0A4S8M397-F1
#
_entry.id   AF-A0A4S8M397-F1
#
_cell.length_a   1.000
_cell.length_b   1.000
_cell.length_c   1.000
_cell.angle_alpha   90.00
_cell.angle_beta   90.00
_cell.angle_gamma   90.00
#
_symmetry.space_group_name_H-M   'P 1'
#
loop_
_entity.id
_entity.type
_entity.pdbx_description
1 polymer ?
#
loop_
_entity_poly.entity_id
_entity_poly.type
_entity_poly.pdbx_seq_one_letter_code
_entity_poly.pdbx_strand_id
1 'polypeptide(L)'
;MPVPPDRPMMCLIFAVICWLYLTRDIPPSFWFFFCILTTWALQVQFLLQIIVNRLCILLPDAKTRNWLRFGIAGIITAINISVYNIWIPAKLQISQEYHDINIWWDRCEKCLYLVIDALLNWYFIRTVKQRLINHGGLKKYNRLVRFNTQIIFVSLSMDALIIGMMSLRNDFVYMQFHPVAYTVKLNIEMAMSNLITKVAKDTGRFSSS
;
A
#
# COMPACT_ATOMS: atom_id res chain seq x y z
N MET A 1 -32.40 4.25 0.11
CA MET A 1 -31.86 4.49 -1.24
C MET A 1 -31.00 3.29 -1.60
N PRO A 2 -31.39 2.46 -2.58
CA PRO A 2 -30.73 1.20 -2.89
C PRO A 2 -29.41 1.47 -3.62
N VAL A 3 -28.35 0.83 -3.13
CA VAL A 3 -26.99 0.91 -3.70
C VAL A 3 -26.96 -0.02 -4.92
N PRO A 4 -26.56 0.44 -6.12
CA PRO A 4 -26.62 -0.39 -7.32
C PRO A 4 -25.57 -1.52 -7.28
N PRO A 5 -25.90 -2.71 -7.82
CA PRO A 5 -25.10 -3.94 -7.71
C PRO A 5 -24.15 -4.14 -8.91
N ASP A 6 -23.07 -3.37 -8.99
CA ASP A 6 -22.15 -3.43 -10.14
C ASP A 6 -20.65 -3.45 -9.74
N ARG A 7 -20.35 -3.93 -8.52
CA ARG A 7 -18.98 -4.27 -8.10
C ARG A 7 -18.86 -5.76 -7.78
N PRO A 8 -18.67 -6.63 -8.79
CA PRO A 8 -17.40 -7.36 -8.84
C PRO A 8 -16.88 -7.74 -10.25
N MET A 9 -17.43 -7.22 -11.36
CA MET A 9 -17.03 -7.68 -12.71
C MET A 9 -15.57 -7.37 -13.06
N MET A 10 -15.05 -6.21 -12.69
CA MET A 10 -13.66 -5.83 -12.98
C MET A 10 -12.63 -6.69 -12.22
N CYS A 11 -12.96 -7.12 -11.01
CA CYS A 11 -12.07 -7.98 -10.20
C CYS A 11 -12.02 -9.41 -10.74
N LEU A 12 -13.13 -9.91 -11.29
CA LEU A 12 -13.20 -11.22 -11.94
C LEU A 12 -12.41 -11.25 -13.26
N ILE A 13 -12.49 -10.21 -14.08
CA ILE A 13 -11.72 -10.11 -15.33
C ILE A 13 -10.21 -10.10 -15.04
N PHE A 14 -9.80 -9.38 -13.99
CA PHE A 14 -8.41 -9.31 -13.56
C PHE A 14 -7.88 -10.64 -12.99
N ALA A 15 -8.71 -11.36 -12.23
CA ALA A 15 -8.38 -12.68 -11.69
C ALA A 15 -8.27 -13.75 -12.78
N VAL A 16 -9.12 -13.70 -13.81
CA VAL A 16 -9.09 -14.63 -14.96
C VAL A 16 -7.83 -14.44 -15.81
N ILE A 17 -7.39 -13.19 -16.03
CA ILE A 17 -6.15 -12.88 -16.74
C ILE A 17 -4.92 -13.33 -15.93
N CYS A 18 -4.93 -13.14 -14.61
CA CYS A 18 -3.85 -13.62 -13.72
C CYS A 18 -3.78 -15.15 -13.66
N TRP A 19 -4.92 -15.85 -13.73
CA TRP A 19 -4.96 -17.32 -13.73
C TRP A 19 -4.39 -17.92 -15.03
N LEU A 20 -4.69 -17.32 -16.19
CA LEU A 20 -4.15 -17.72 -17.49
C LEU A 20 -2.63 -17.53 -17.60
N TYR A 21 -2.06 -16.56 -16.87
CA TYR A 21 -0.62 -16.33 -16.79
C TYR A 21 0.11 -17.31 -15.85
N LEU A 22 -0.62 -17.96 -14.92
CA LEU A 22 -0.05 -18.81 -13.87
C LEU A 22 0.26 -20.25 -14.32
N THR A 23 -0.19 -20.68 -15.50
CA THR A 23 0.03 -22.03 -16.07
C THR A 23 1.47 -22.27 -16.58
N ARG A 24 2.45 -21.51 -16.05
CA ARG A 24 3.92 -21.71 -16.07
C ARG A 24 4.46 -22.75 -17.06
N ASP A 25 5.09 -22.28 -18.14
CA ASP A 25 6.07 -23.09 -18.89
C ASP A 25 7.05 -22.27 -19.77
N ILE A 26 7.57 -21.11 -19.31
CA ILE A 26 8.33 -20.21 -20.20
C ILE A 26 9.68 -19.70 -19.59
N PRO A 27 10.80 -19.78 -20.35
CA PRO A 27 12.16 -19.33 -19.97
C PRO A 27 12.28 -17.83 -19.65
N PRO A 28 13.37 -17.37 -19.01
CA PRO A 28 13.60 -15.95 -18.69
C PRO A 28 13.56 -15.09 -19.96
N SER A 29 12.42 -14.44 -20.18
CA SER A 29 12.09 -13.67 -21.39
C SER A 29 11.65 -12.26 -20.97
N PHE A 30 11.65 -11.30 -21.89
CA PHE A 30 11.09 -9.95 -21.67
C PHE A 30 9.73 -9.97 -20.94
N TRP A 31 8.85 -10.87 -21.37
CA TRP A 31 7.52 -11.09 -20.79
C TRP A 31 7.54 -11.52 -19.32
N PHE A 32 8.56 -12.25 -18.87
CA PHE A 32 8.72 -12.67 -17.49
C PHE A 32 9.02 -11.47 -16.59
N PHE A 33 9.98 -10.63 -16.99
CA PHE A 33 10.33 -9.39 -16.29
C PHE A 33 9.17 -8.39 -16.28
N PHE A 34 8.48 -8.23 -17.41
CA PHE A 34 7.29 -7.39 -17.54
C PHE A 34 6.20 -7.81 -16.55
N CYS A 35 5.89 -9.10 -16.44
CA CYS A 35 4.80 -9.55 -15.58
C CYS A 35 5.14 -9.54 -14.09
N ILE A 36 6.39 -9.79 -13.71
CA ILE A 36 6.83 -9.60 -12.32
C ILE A 36 6.69 -8.13 -11.93
N LEU A 37 7.20 -7.22 -12.76
CA LEU A 37 7.06 -5.77 -12.53
C LEU A 37 5.61 -5.33 -12.49
N THR A 38 4.78 -5.80 -13.42
CA THR A 38 3.35 -5.47 -13.45
C THR A 38 2.65 -5.95 -12.18
N THR A 39 2.93 -7.19 -11.74
CA THR A 39 2.36 -7.74 -10.50
C THR A 39 2.78 -6.91 -9.28
N TRP A 40 4.06 -6.53 -9.22
CA TRP A 40 4.58 -5.67 -8.15
C TRP A 40 3.96 -4.26 -8.17
N ALA A 41 3.88 -3.62 -9.34
CA ALA A 41 3.29 -2.29 -9.50
C ALA A 41 1.82 -2.28 -9.07
N LEU A 42 1.07 -3.33 -9.42
CA LEU A 42 -0.30 -3.52 -8.98
C LEU A 42 -0.41 -3.72 -7.46
N GLN A 43 0.48 -4.51 -6.86
CA GLN A 43 0.52 -4.69 -5.40
C GLN A 43 0.72 -3.35 -4.68
N VAL A 44 1.71 -2.55 -5.10
CA VAL A 44 1.98 -1.22 -4.53
C VAL A 44 0.78 -0.29 -4.71
N GLN A 45 0.20 -0.27 -5.91
CA GLN A 45 -0.98 0.56 -6.22
C GLN A 45 -2.17 0.19 -5.33
N PHE A 46 -2.51 -1.09 -5.22
CA PHE A 46 -3.64 -1.54 -4.40
C PHE A 46 -3.41 -1.30 -2.91
N LEU A 47 -2.20 -1.58 -2.40
CA LEU A 47 -1.87 -1.40 -1.00
C LEU A 47 -2.05 0.07 -0.57
N LEU A 48 -1.46 1.00 -1.31
CA LEU A 48 -1.58 2.43 -1.00
C LEU A 48 -3.04 2.92 -1.17
N GLN A 49 -3.77 2.42 -2.16
CA GLN A 49 -5.18 2.73 -2.31
C GLN A 49 -6.03 2.24 -1.14
N ILE A 50 -5.73 1.07 -0.55
CA ILE A 50 -6.44 0.58 0.64
C ILE A 50 -6.19 1.51 1.83
N ILE A 51 -4.92 1.87 2.09
CA ILE A 51 -4.55 2.82 3.17
C ILE A 51 -5.26 4.16 2.99
N VAL A 52 -5.22 4.71 1.76
CA VAL A 52 -5.91 5.96 1.44
C VAL A 52 -7.41 5.82 1.58
N ASN A 53 -8.01 4.72 1.12
CA ASN A 53 -9.45 4.48 1.22
C ASN A 53 -9.92 4.41 2.68
N ARG A 54 -9.13 3.79 3.56
CA ARG A 54 -9.41 3.80 5.01
C ARG A 54 -9.30 5.19 5.62
N LEU A 55 -8.24 5.92 5.28
CA LEU A 55 -8.07 7.29 5.73
C LEU A 55 -9.23 8.18 5.25
N CYS A 56 -9.65 7.96 4.01
CA CYS A 56 -10.82 8.56 3.42
C CYS A 56 -12.06 8.28 4.26
N ILE A 57 -12.38 7.01 4.59
CA ILE A 57 -13.51 6.64 5.46
C ILE A 57 -13.50 7.43 6.77
N LEU A 58 -12.31 7.64 7.34
CA LEU A 58 -12.15 8.55 8.43
C LEU A 58 -12.60 9.97 7.99
N LEU A 59 -11.94 10.65 7.07
CA LEU A 59 -12.18 12.08 6.78
C LEU A 59 -13.67 12.48 6.61
N PRO A 60 -14.15 13.51 7.34
CA PRO A 60 -15.54 13.97 7.21
C PRO A 60 -15.80 14.74 5.91
N ASP A 61 -14.78 15.39 5.35
CA ASP A 61 -14.92 16.23 4.16
C ASP A 61 -14.75 15.42 2.86
N ALA A 62 -15.78 15.41 2.02
CA ALA A 62 -15.81 14.67 0.77
C ALA A 62 -14.88 15.24 -0.32
N LYS A 63 -14.61 16.56 -0.31
CA LYS A 63 -13.71 17.18 -1.29
C LYS A 63 -12.27 16.79 -1.01
N THR A 64 -11.83 16.94 0.24
CA THR A 64 -10.48 16.54 0.68
C THR A 64 -10.26 15.05 0.47
N ARG A 65 -11.29 14.22 0.73
CA ARG A 65 -11.27 12.78 0.49
C ARG A 65 -10.95 12.43 -0.96
N ASN A 66 -11.70 13.00 -1.90
CA ASN A 66 -11.52 12.70 -3.32
C ASN A 66 -10.17 13.23 -3.83
N TRP A 67 -9.77 14.44 -3.41
CA TRP A 67 -8.49 15.01 -3.80
C TRP A 67 -7.31 14.15 -3.31
N LEU A 68 -7.34 13.69 -2.06
CA LEU A 68 -6.31 12.80 -1.53
C LEU A 68 -6.28 11.46 -2.27
N ARG A 69 -7.46 10.88 -2.55
CA ARG A 69 -7.56 9.62 -3.28
C ARG A 69 -6.97 9.70 -4.69
N PHE A 70 -7.41 10.68 -5.47
CA PHE A 70 -6.95 10.84 -6.86
C PHE A 70 -5.53 11.39 -6.95
N GLY A 71 -5.12 12.27 -6.02
CA GLY A 71 -3.77 12.81 -5.95
C GLY A 71 -2.73 11.72 -5.68
N ILE A 72 -2.96 10.90 -4.64
CA ILE A 72 -2.06 9.76 -4.35
C ILE A 72 -2.11 8.74 -5.50
N ALA A 73 -3.28 8.43 -6.06
CA ALA A 73 -3.38 7.53 -7.21
C ALA A 73 -2.52 7.99 -8.39
N GLY A 74 -2.58 9.29 -8.72
CA GLY A 74 -1.82 9.88 -9.81
C GLY A 74 -0.31 9.84 -9.56
N ILE A 75 0.14 10.23 -8.37
CA ILE A 75 1.56 10.23 -7.99
C ILE A 75 2.15 8.82 -8.08
N ILE A 76 1.47 7.82 -7.51
CA ILE A 76 1.97 6.43 -7.51
C ILE A 76 1.99 5.85 -8.92
N THR A 77 0.99 6.16 -9.75
CA THR A 77 0.97 5.74 -11.16
C THR A 77 2.14 6.35 -11.92
N ALA A 78 2.45 7.63 -11.69
CA ALA A 78 3.59 8.30 -12.32
C ALA A 78 4.93 7.66 -11.91
N ILE A 79 5.11 7.34 -10.62
CA ILE A 79 6.30 6.62 -10.14
C ILE A 79 6.39 5.25 -10.81
N ASN A 80 5.31 4.45 -10.79
CA ASN A 80 5.27 3.12 -11.41
C ASN A 80 5.64 3.14 -12.90
N ILE A 81 5.15 4.12 -13.67
CA ILE A 81 5.53 4.29 -15.08
C ILE A 81 7.03 4.58 -15.22
N SER A 82 7.58 5.42 -14.35
CA SER A 82 9.01 5.74 -14.34
C SER A 82 9.87 4.51 -14.06
N VAL A 83 9.47 3.66 -13.11
CA VAL A 83 10.15 2.39 -12.80
C VAL A 83 10.12 1.45 -13.99
N TYR A 84 8.98 1.38 -14.67
CA TYR A 84 8.80 0.56 -15.87
C TYR A 84 9.84 0.86 -16.94
N ASN A 85 10.04 2.16 -17.21
CA ASN A 85 10.93 2.63 -18.27
C ASN A 85 12.41 2.48 -17.93
N ILE A 86 12.78 2.39 -16.65
CA ILE A 86 14.18 2.31 -16.20
C ILE A 86 14.58 0.85 -15.94
N TRP A 87 13.72 0.07 -15.29
CA TRP A 87 14.06 -1.28 -14.83
C TRP A 87 14.08 -2.32 -15.95
N ILE A 88 13.12 -2.23 -16.91
CA ILE A 88 13.06 -3.14 -18.06
C ILE A 88 14.36 -3.09 -18.91
N PRO A 89 14.81 -1.91 -19.40
CA PRO A 89 16.06 -1.85 -20.18
C PRO A 89 17.29 -2.21 -19.34
N ALA A 90 17.29 -1.93 -18.03
CA ALA A 90 18.39 -2.31 -17.14
C ALA A 90 18.51 -3.84 -16.96
N LYS A 91 17.40 -4.59 -16.92
CA LYS A 91 17.41 -6.06 -16.81
C LYS A 91 17.67 -6.77 -18.13
N LEU A 92 17.35 -6.15 -19.26
CA LEU A 92 17.72 -6.64 -20.59
C LEU A 92 19.21 -6.45 -20.92
N GLN A 93 20.01 -5.88 -20.00
CA GLN A 93 21.45 -5.67 -20.12
C GLN A 93 21.87 -4.91 -21.40
N ILE A 94 21.06 -3.94 -21.85
CA ILE A 94 21.32 -3.19 -23.09
C ILE A 94 22.58 -2.31 -22.96
N SER A 95 22.92 -1.80 -21.76
CA SER A 95 24.16 -1.06 -21.48
C SER A 95 24.48 -1.02 -19.97
N GLN A 96 25.77 -0.97 -19.60
CA GLN A 96 26.23 -0.85 -18.21
C GLN A 96 25.76 0.45 -17.53
N GLU A 97 25.62 1.53 -18.29
CA GLU A 97 25.16 2.83 -17.74
C GLU A 97 23.72 2.74 -17.20
N TYR A 98 22.84 1.98 -17.87
CA TYR A 98 21.47 1.77 -17.39
C TYR A 98 21.41 0.94 -16.11
N HIS A 99 22.41 0.08 -15.88
CA HIS A 99 22.48 -0.70 -14.66
C HIS A 99 22.81 0.19 -13.45
N ASP A 100 23.79 1.08 -13.59
CA ASP A 100 24.20 1.99 -12.52
C ASP A 100 23.12 3.03 -12.21
N ILE A 101 22.45 3.55 -13.23
CA ILE A 101 21.29 4.44 -13.09
C ILE A 101 20.15 3.72 -12.37
N ASN A 102 19.88 2.46 -12.71
CA ASN A 102 18.81 1.69 -12.06
C ASN A 102 19.08 1.46 -10.57
N ILE A 103 20.31 1.21 -10.15
CA ILE A 103 20.64 1.03 -8.72
C ILE A 103 20.30 2.28 -7.90
N TRP A 104 20.63 3.46 -8.44
CA TRP A 104 20.30 4.73 -7.78
C TRP A 104 18.81 5.04 -7.83
N TRP A 105 18.18 4.83 -9.00
CA TRP A 105 16.75 5.09 -9.18
C TRP A 105 15.89 4.22 -8.27
N ASP A 106 16.18 2.92 -8.18
CA ASP A 106 15.43 1.96 -7.37
C ASP A 106 15.50 2.31 -5.85
N ARG A 107 16.62 2.90 -5.38
CA ARG A 107 16.72 3.45 -4.02
C ARG A 107 15.87 4.71 -3.83
N CYS A 108 15.90 5.63 -4.79
CA CYS A 108 15.13 6.87 -4.74
C CYS A 108 13.62 6.60 -4.75
N GLU A 109 13.17 5.69 -5.61
CA GLU A 109 11.78 5.23 -5.71
C GLU A 109 11.27 4.66 -4.38
N LYS A 110 12.03 3.76 -3.76
CA LYS A 110 11.67 3.20 -2.45
C LYS A 110 11.63 4.25 -1.35
N CYS A 111 12.53 5.23 -1.39
CA CYS A 111 12.47 6.37 -0.47
C CYS A 111 11.19 7.21 -0.69
N LEU A 112 10.79 7.45 -1.94
CA LEU A 112 9.54 8.15 -2.25
C LEU A 112 8.33 7.38 -1.71
N TYR A 113 8.27 6.06 -1.89
CA TYR A 113 7.19 5.25 -1.32
C TYR A 113 7.18 5.26 0.20
N LEU A 114 8.34 5.17 0.85
CA LEU A 114 8.46 5.28 2.31
C LEU A 114 7.93 6.63 2.81
N VAL A 115 8.29 7.72 2.14
CA VAL A 115 7.83 9.07 2.51
C VAL A 115 6.32 9.19 2.34
N ILE A 116 5.75 8.69 1.24
CA ILE A 116 4.30 8.71 1.03
C ILE A 116 3.58 7.87 2.09
N ASP A 117 4.06 6.66 2.38
CA ASP A 117 3.51 5.78 3.42
C ASP A 117 3.56 6.46 4.80
N ALA A 118 4.70 7.07 5.15
CA ALA A 118 4.89 7.81 6.40
C ALA A 118 3.95 9.02 6.52
N LEU A 119 3.80 9.80 5.45
CA LEU A 119 2.91 10.97 5.42
C LEU A 119 1.44 10.57 5.58
N LEU A 120 1.01 9.52 4.88
CA LEU A 120 -0.36 8.99 4.99
C LEU A 120 -0.65 8.46 6.40
N ASN A 121 0.30 7.70 6.96
CA ASN A 121 0.20 7.16 8.31
C ASN A 121 0.22 8.26 9.39
N TRP A 122 1.05 9.29 9.23
CA TRP A 122 1.06 10.46 10.11
C TRP A 122 -0.27 11.21 10.05
N TYR A 123 -0.77 11.45 8.84
CA TYR A 123 -2.04 12.13 8.62
C TYR A 123 -3.23 11.34 9.19
N PHE A 124 -3.19 10.01 9.11
CA PHE A 124 -4.13 9.13 9.78
C PHE A 124 -4.14 9.34 11.30
N ILE A 125 -2.98 9.25 11.96
CA ILE A 125 -2.89 9.43 13.42
C ILE A 125 -3.39 10.82 13.83
N ARG A 126 -3.02 11.86 13.10
CA ARG A 126 -3.48 13.24 13.35
C ARG A 126 -5.00 13.35 13.25
N THR A 127 -5.59 12.76 12.22
CA THR A 127 -7.03 12.76 11.99
C THR A 127 -7.79 12.01 13.08
N VAL A 128 -7.27 10.85 13.53
CA VAL A 128 -7.86 10.09 14.65
C VAL A 128 -7.79 10.91 15.95
N LYS A 129 -6.66 11.56 16.23
CA LYS A 129 -6.45 12.37 17.44
C LYS A 129 -7.39 13.59 17.48
N GLN A 130 -7.55 14.30 16.35
CA GLN A 130 -8.48 15.44 16.26
C GLN A 130 -9.93 15.00 16.53
N ARG A 131 -10.34 13.85 16.01
CA ARG A 131 -11.68 13.32 16.25
C ARG A 131 -11.94 12.92 17.68
N LEU A 132 -10.93 12.35 18.33
CA LEU A 132 -10.99 11.96 19.73
C LEU A 132 -11.25 13.19 20.63
N ILE A 133 -10.56 14.29 20.37
CA ILE A 133 -10.74 15.54 21.12
C ILE A 133 -12.18 16.06 20.94
N ASN A 134 -12.71 16.00 19.72
CA ASN A 134 -14.06 16.51 19.42
C ASN A 134 -15.21 15.64 19.93
N HIS A 135 -15.01 14.32 20.12
CA HIS A 135 -16.08 13.38 20.54
C HIS A 135 -15.98 12.91 22.01
N GLY A 136 -15.13 13.52 22.85
CA GLY A 136 -15.13 13.35 24.32
C GLY A 136 -14.73 11.98 24.90
N GLY A 137 -14.42 10.97 24.07
CA GLY A 137 -14.18 9.57 24.49
C GLY A 137 -12.77 9.22 24.98
N LEU A 138 -12.18 10.03 25.86
CA LEU A 138 -10.73 10.06 26.16
C LEU A 138 -10.06 8.75 26.62
N LYS A 139 -10.72 7.85 27.37
CA LYS A 139 -10.02 6.66 27.93
C LYS A 139 -10.02 5.43 27.03
N LYS A 140 -11.18 5.02 26.48
CA LYS A 140 -11.31 3.79 25.67
C LYS A 140 -10.66 3.94 24.29
N TYR A 141 -10.75 5.13 23.71
CA TYR A 141 -10.23 5.42 22.37
C TYR A 141 -8.72 5.70 22.36
N ASN A 142 -8.16 6.27 23.45
CA ASN A 142 -6.71 6.48 23.56
C ASN A 142 -5.93 5.15 23.58
N ARG A 143 -6.52 4.08 24.14
CA ARG A 143 -5.96 2.72 24.01
C ARG A 143 -5.94 2.24 22.55
N LEU A 144 -6.99 2.54 21.77
CA LEU A 144 -7.00 2.24 20.33
C LEU A 144 -5.96 3.04 19.57
N VAL A 145 -5.85 4.34 19.82
CA VAL A 145 -4.86 5.22 19.17
C VAL A 145 -3.45 4.72 19.42
N ARG A 146 -3.13 4.35 20.67
CA ARG A 146 -1.82 3.84 21.04
C ARG A 146 -1.51 2.52 20.34
N PHE A 147 -2.44 1.57 20.35
CA PHE A 147 -2.27 0.27 19.70
C PHE A 147 -2.13 0.41 18.17
N ASN A 148 -2.98 1.24 17.54
CA ASN A 148 -2.92 1.51 16.11
C ASN A 148 -1.60 2.20 15.72
N THR A 149 -1.12 3.13 16.55
CA THR A 149 0.17 3.82 16.31
C THR A 149 1.34 2.84 16.39
N GLN A 150 1.32 1.86 17.30
CA GLN A 150 2.35 0.83 17.38
C GLN A 150 2.36 -0.06 16.13
N ILE A 151 1.19 -0.47 15.64
CA ILE A 151 1.10 -1.28 14.42
C ILE A 151 1.60 -0.50 13.19
N ILE A 152 1.27 0.79 13.09
CA ILE A 152 1.78 1.67 12.03
C ILE A 152 3.31 1.77 12.09
N PHE A 153 3.89 1.88 13.28
CA PHE A 153 5.35 1.91 13.44
C PHE A 153 6.01 0.61 12.99
N VAL A 154 5.38 -0.54 13.26
CA VAL A 154 5.83 -1.85 12.75
C VAL A 154 5.76 -1.89 11.21
N SER A 155 4.68 -1.36 10.61
CA SER A 155 4.55 -1.26 9.14
C SER A 155 5.66 -0.42 8.52
N LEU A 156 5.95 0.76 9.07
CA LEU A 156 7.03 1.64 8.60
C LEU A 156 8.41 1.03 8.81
N SER A 157 8.60 0.28 9.91
CA SER A 157 9.84 -0.44 10.17
C SER A 157 10.09 -1.53 9.12
N MET A 158 9.05 -2.20 8.61
CA MET A 158 9.21 -3.16 7.53
C MET A 158 9.69 -2.51 6.24
N ASP A 159 9.19 -1.33 5.88
CA ASP A 159 9.70 -0.61 4.71
C ASP A 159 11.17 -0.22 4.87
N ALA A 160 11.54 0.27 6.07
CA ALA A 160 12.93 0.59 6.37
C ALA A 160 13.84 -0.65 6.30
N LEU A 161 13.36 -1.81 6.75
CA LEU A 161 14.07 -3.08 6.63
C LEU A 161 14.23 -3.51 5.16
N ILE A 162 13.20 -3.34 4.31
CA ILE A 162 13.32 -3.62 2.86
C ILE A 162 14.38 -2.73 2.23
N ILE A 163 14.36 -1.42 2.52
CA ILE A 163 15.37 -0.48 2.03
C ILE A 163 16.77 -0.87 2.52
N GLY A 164 16.90 -1.28 3.79
CA GLY A 164 18.16 -1.76 4.35
C GLY A 164 18.66 -3.05 3.69
N MET A 165 17.77 -4.02 3.46
CA MET A 165 18.09 -5.28 2.78
C MET A 165 18.49 -5.07 1.33
N MET A 166 18.02 -4.00 0.69
CA MET A 166 18.45 -3.59 -0.65
C MET A 166 19.93 -3.15 -0.71
N SER A 167 20.55 -2.86 0.43
CA SER A 167 22.00 -2.64 0.49
C SER A 167 22.80 -3.94 0.30
N LEU A 168 22.17 -5.13 0.40
CA LEU A 168 22.79 -6.42 0.09
C LEU A 168 22.63 -6.69 -1.42
N ARG A 169 23.76 -6.91 -2.11
CA ARG A 169 23.94 -6.91 -3.58
C ARG A 169 23.21 -8.03 -4.36
N ASN A 170 22.25 -8.72 -3.77
CA ASN A 170 21.56 -9.87 -4.38
C ASN A 170 20.14 -9.49 -4.84
N ASP A 171 20.01 -9.18 -6.13
CA ASP A 171 18.76 -8.71 -6.72
C ASP A 171 17.58 -9.69 -6.56
N PHE A 172 17.87 -10.98 -6.64
CA PHE A 172 16.85 -12.02 -6.60
C PHE A 172 16.25 -12.23 -5.20
N VAL A 173 17.08 -12.06 -4.17
CA VAL A 173 16.67 -12.25 -2.79
C VAL A 173 15.74 -11.11 -2.37
N TYR A 174 16.04 -9.86 -2.74
CA TYR A 174 15.15 -8.73 -2.40
C TYR A 174 13.78 -8.84 -3.07
N MET A 175 13.69 -9.35 -4.31
CA MET A 175 12.41 -9.46 -5.03
C MET A 175 11.40 -10.36 -4.29
N GLN A 176 11.87 -11.35 -3.54
CA GLN A 176 11.01 -12.25 -2.76
C GLN A 176 10.48 -11.61 -1.47
N PHE A 177 11.21 -10.66 -0.89
CA PHE A 177 10.79 -9.98 0.34
C PHE A 177 9.66 -8.97 0.10
N HIS A 178 9.54 -8.40 -1.10
CA HIS A 178 8.48 -7.45 -1.43
C HIS A 178 7.07 -8.05 -1.22
N PRO A 179 6.68 -9.18 -1.84
CA PRO A 179 5.38 -9.81 -1.59
C PRO A 179 5.11 -10.13 -0.11
N VAL A 180 6.14 -10.53 0.64
CA VAL A 180 6.01 -10.87 2.06
C VAL A 180 5.69 -9.62 2.88
N ALA A 181 6.45 -8.54 2.70
CA ALA A 181 6.20 -7.29 3.41
C ALA A 181 4.83 -6.69 3.07
N TYR A 182 4.43 -6.73 1.80
CA TYR A 182 3.12 -6.27 1.38
C TYR A 182 1.98 -7.10 1.99
N THR A 183 2.16 -8.42 2.13
CA THR A 183 1.19 -9.30 2.80
C THR A 183 1.00 -8.90 4.26
N VAL A 184 2.10 -8.59 4.97
CA VAL A 184 2.01 -8.14 6.37
C VAL A 184 1.31 -6.79 6.48
N LYS A 185 1.64 -5.84 5.60
CA LYS A 185 0.95 -4.54 5.55
C LYS A 185 -0.56 -4.66 5.32
N LEU A 186 -0.97 -5.53 4.40
CA LEU A 186 -2.38 -5.81 4.15
C LEU A 186 -3.06 -6.45 5.38
N ASN A 187 -2.42 -7.41 6.03
CA ASN A 187 -2.93 -8.03 7.25
C ASN A 187 -3.07 -7.02 8.40
N ILE A 188 -2.09 -6.12 8.55
CA ILE A 188 -2.13 -5.00 9.49
C ILE A 188 -3.37 -4.13 9.25
N GLU A 189 -3.60 -3.76 7.99
CA GLU A 189 -4.69 -2.87 7.62
C GLU A 189 -6.06 -3.52 7.84
N MET A 190 -6.21 -4.81 7.52
CA MET A 190 -7.40 -5.61 7.81
C MET A 190 -7.65 -5.76 9.32
N ALA A 191 -6.61 -6.05 10.10
CA ALA A 191 -6.70 -6.16 11.55
C ALA A 191 -7.13 -4.84 12.20
N MET A 192 -6.57 -3.71 11.73
CA MET A 192 -6.89 -2.38 12.24
C MET A 192 -8.33 -1.97 11.90
N SER A 193 -8.80 -2.27 10.70
CA SER A 193 -10.19 -2.04 10.27
C SER A 193 -11.18 -2.81 11.17
N ASN A 194 -10.93 -4.11 11.38
CA ASN A 194 -11.77 -4.96 12.22
C ASN A 194 -11.83 -4.48 13.68
N LEU A 195 -10.70 -4.00 14.22
CA LEU A 195 -10.64 -3.46 15.58
C LEU A 195 -11.50 -2.19 15.73
N ILE A 196 -11.44 -1.28 14.75
CA ILE A 196 -12.25 -0.06 14.73
C ILE A 196 -13.73 -0.41 14.69
N THR A 197 -14.14 -1.33 13.80
CA THR A 197 -15.55 -1.77 13.70
C THR A 197 -16.03 -2.43 14.99
N LYS A 198 -15.20 -3.27 15.62
CA LYS A 198 -15.55 -3.93 16.89
C LYS A 198 -15.78 -2.91 18.01
N VAL A 199 -14.92 -1.90 18.12
CA VAL A 199 -15.05 -0.85 19.14
C VAL A 199 -16.24 0.07 18.87
N ALA A 200 -16.53 0.39 17.61
CA ALA A 200 -17.72 1.15 17.24
C ALA A 200 -19.01 0.40 17.62
N LYS A 201 -19.07 -0.92 17.36
CA LYS A 201 -20.20 -1.78 17.77
C LYS A 201 -20.36 -1.87 19.29
N ASP A 202 -19.26 -2.06 20.01
CA ASP A 202 -19.29 -2.10 21.49
C ASP A 202 -19.75 -0.76 22.08
N THR A 203 -19.43 0.37 21.46
CA THR A 203 -19.84 1.68 21.95
C THR A 203 -21.31 1.98 21.63
N GLY A 204 -21.81 1.54 20.46
CA GLY A 204 -23.22 1.67 20.10
C GLY A 204 -24.19 0.86 20.96
N ARG A 205 -23.73 -0.26 21.56
CA ARG A 205 -24.53 -1.08 22.48
C ARG A 205 -24.71 -0.50 23.88
N PHE A 206 -23.86 0.44 24.31
CA PHE A 206 -23.98 1.11 25.61
C PHE A 206 -24.91 2.33 25.60
N SER A 207 -25.47 2.71 24.45
CA SER A 207 -26.42 3.84 24.33
C SER A 207 -27.90 3.39 24.38
N SER A 208 -28.17 2.11 24.59
CA SER A 208 -29.53 1.54 24.58
C SER A 208 -29.85 0.70 25.82
N SER A 209 -29.36 1.10 26.99
CA SER A 209 -29.72 0.50 28.28
C SER A 209 -29.80 1.56 29.35
#